data_AF-A0A0F8VYI9-F1
#
_entry.id   AF-A0A0F8VYI9-F1
#
_cell.length_a   1.000
_cell.length_b   1.000
_cell.length_c   1.000
_cell.angle_alpha   90.00
_cell.angle_beta   90.00
_cell.angle_gamma   90.00
#
_symmetry.space_group_name_H-M   'P 1'
#
loop_
_entity.id
_entity.type
_entity.pdbx_description
1 polymer ?
#
loop_
_entity_poly.entity_id
_entity_poly.type
_entity_poly.pdbx_seq_one_letter_code
_entity_poly.pdbx_strand_id
1 'polypeptide(L)'
;MIQPTVGRIVYYYCLDHEKFGYIEAWDRKSPLAAIIAHVWPNGRVNLAVFDVNGDSHSRISVPLIQPGSERPVDGHFCEWMPYQVKKETGSESGEKEAGTQEI
;
A
#
# COMPACT_ATOMS: atom_id res chain seq x y z
N MET A 1 8.24 -11.59 -7.23
CA MET A 1 7.74 -10.22 -7.50
C MET A 1 6.23 -10.31 -7.51
N ILE A 2 5.54 -9.49 -6.71
CA ILE A 2 4.08 -9.55 -6.60
C ILE A 2 3.51 -8.71 -7.74
N GLN A 3 2.67 -9.32 -8.58
CA GLN A 3 2.02 -8.63 -9.69
C GLN A 3 1.02 -7.58 -9.17
N PRO A 4 1.20 -6.29 -9.49
CA PRO A 4 0.23 -5.26 -9.15
C PRO A 4 -1.05 -5.42 -9.99
N THR A 5 -2.20 -5.26 -9.33
CA THR A 5 -3.52 -5.23 -9.95
C THR A 5 -4.37 -4.13 -9.31
N VAL A 6 -5.30 -3.57 -10.09
CA VAL A 6 -6.24 -2.55 -9.62
C VAL A 6 -7.10 -3.11 -8.49
N GLY A 7 -7.40 -2.28 -7.50
CA GLY A 7 -8.20 -2.62 -6.33
C GLY A 7 -7.42 -3.25 -5.17
N ARG A 8 -6.14 -3.61 -5.36
CA ARG A 8 -5.31 -4.07 -4.24
C ARG A 8 -4.93 -2.92 -3.33
N ILE A 9 -4.91 -3.22 -2.03
CA ILE A 9 -4.49 -2.28 -0.99
C ILE A 9 -2.99 -2.42 -0.78
N VAL A 10 -2.31 -1.28 -0.65
CA VAL A 10 -0.87 -1.13 -0.37
C VAL A 10 -0.68 -0.12 0.76
N TYR A 11 0.51 -0.11 1.34
CA TYR A 11 0.95 0.97 2.22
C TYR A 11 1.58 2.09 1.42
N TYR A 12 1.18 3.32 1.70
CA TYR A 12 1.74 4.53 1.13
C TYR A 12 2.59 5.28 2.16
N TYR A 13 3.78 5.69 1.76
CA TYR A 13 4.72 6.45 2.58
C TYR A 13 5.00 7.80 1.94
N CYS A 14 4.73 8.85 2.71
CA CYS A 14 5.05 10.24 2.40
C CYS A 14 6.26 10.64 3.23
N LEU A 15 7.48 10.50 2.68
CA LEU A 15 8.71 10.75 3.44
C LEU A 15 9.07 12.22 3.52
N ASP A 16 8.44 13.13 2.76
CA ASP A 16 8.72 14.57 2.78
C ASP A 16 7.49 15.44 2.59
N HIS A 17 7.63 16.75 2.85
CA HIS A 17 6.60 17.75 2.54
C HIS A 17 6.19 17.62 1.06
N GLU A 18 5.12 16.88 0.82
CA GLU A 18 4.63 16.67 -0.53
C GLU A 18 4.25 18.01 -1.13
N LYS A 19 4.82 18.32 -2.29
CA LYS A 19 4.42 19.48 -3.09
C LYS A 19 2.98 19.37 -3.62
N PHE A 20 2.33 18.21 -3.46
CA PHE A 20 1.06 17.83 -4.08
C PHE A 20 -0.08 17.65 -3.07
N GLY A 21 -0.30 18.67 -2.25
CA GLY A 21 -1.41 18.72 -1.31
C GLY A 21 -1.05 18.12 0.04
N TYR A 22 -1.55 18.77 1.09
CA TYR A 22 -1.34 18.34 2.47
C TYR A 22 -2.08 17.03 2.71
N ILE A 23 -1.37 16.00 3.18
CA ILE A 23 -1.96 14.73 3.60
C ILE A 23 -1.68 14.56 5.08
N GLU A 24 -2.74 14.39 5.88
CA GLU A 24 -2.61 14.26 7.32
C GLU A 24 -2.07 12.86 7.68
N ALA A 25 -0.96 12.82 8.40
CA ALA A 25 -0.36 11.60 8.90
C ALA A 25 -0.15 11.71 10.40
N TRP A 26 -0.44 10.63 11.14
CA TRP A 26 -0.24 10.58 12.60
C TRP A 26 1.23 10.82 12.96
N ASP A 27 2.11 10.15 12.22
CA ASP A 27 3.53 10.45 12.16
C ASP A 27 4.06 10.15 10.75
N ARG A 28 5.26 10.67 10.44
CA ARG A 28 5.90 10.49 9.12
C ARG A 28 6.43 9.06 8.87
N LYS A 29 6.33 8.15 9.85
CA LYS A 29 6.81 6.77 9.77
C LYS A 29 5.69 5.78 9.50
N SER A 30 4.47 6.16 9.84
CA SER A 30 3.27 5.34 9.73
C SER A 30 2.77 5.37 8.29
N PRO A 31 2.57 4.19 7.66
CA PRO A 31 2.00 4.17 6.33
C PRO A 31 0.53 4.58 6.35
N LEU A 32 0.11 5.20 5.26
CA LEU A 32 -1.29 5.43 4.95
C LEU A 32 -1.84 4.27 4.13
N ALA A 33 -3.12 3.99 4.26
CA ALA A 33 -3.78 2.98 3.43
C ALA A 33 -4.01 3.54 2.03
N ALA A 34 -3.70 2.76 0.99
CA ALA A 34 -3.91 3.20 -0.38
C ALA A 34 -4.43 2.07 -1.28
N ILE A 35 -5.34 2.39 -2.18
CA ILE A 35 -5.88 1.46 -3.18
C ILE A 35 -5.20 1.75 -4.52
N ILE A 36 -4.71 0.70 -5.18
CA ILE A 36 -4.20 0.80 -6.55
C ILE A 36 -5.35 1.13 -7.51
N ALA A 37 -5.33 2.33 -8.07
CA ALA A 37 -6.31 2.79 -9.06
C ALA A 37 -5.85 2.50 -10.50
N HIS A 38 -4.54 2.47 -10.75
CA HIS A 38 -3.96 2.18 -12.07
C HIS A 38 -2.56 1.58 -11.95
N VAL A 39 -2.16 0.75 -12.91
CA VAL A 39 -0.83 0.11 -12.97
C VAL A 39 -0.13 0.51 -14.26
N TRP A 40 1.04 1.12 -14.14
CA TRP A 40 1.89 1.49 -15.26
C TRP A 40 2.87 0.36 -15.62
N PRO A 41 3.31 0.27 -16.90
CA PRO A 41 4.27 -0.76 -17.32
C PRO A 41 5.65 -0.68 -16.66
N ASN A 42 6.00 0.45 -16.05
CA ASN A 42 7.33 0.73 -15.47
C ASN A 42 7.43 0.48 -13.96
N GLY A 43 6.52 -0.33 -13.38
CA GLY A 43 6.52 -0.64 -11.95
C GLY A 43 6.00 0.51 -11.06
N ARG A 44 5.25 1.46 -11.64
CA ARG A 44 4.58 2.54 -10.92
C ARG A 44 3.07 2.34 -10.89
N VAL A 45 2.40 3.00 -9.95
CA VAL A 45 0.94 2.92 -9.78
C VAL A 45 0.33 4.29 -9.52
N ASN A 46 -0.95 4.45 -9.84
CA ASN A 46 -1.75 5.54 -9.28
C ASN A 46 -2.54 5.00 -8.08
N LEU A 47 -2.71 5.83 -7.07
CA LEU A 47 -3.30 5.48 -5.80
C LEU A 47 -4.45 6.41 -5.42
N ALA A 48 -5.47 5.84 -4.80
CA ALA A 48 -6.35 6.55 -3.89
C ALA A 48 -5.85 6.30 -2.46
N VAL A 49 -5.25 7.32 -1.85
CA VAL A 49 -4.66 7.26 -0.50
C VAL A 49 -5.66 7.81 0.50
N PHE A 50 -5.80 7.16 1.65
CA PHE A 50 -6.63 7.63 2.75
C PHE A 50 -5.72 8.10 3.88
N ASP A 51 -5.91 9.36 4.29
CA ASP A 51 -5.16 9.96 5.38
C ASP A 51 -5.70 9.52 6.75
N VAL A 52 -5.12 10.03 7.84
CA VAL A 52 -5.56 9.61 9.19
C VAL A 52 -6.97 10.05 9.58
N ASN A 53 -7.53 11.04 8.89
CA ASN A 53 -8.92 11.46 9.07
C ASN A 53 -9.88 10.65 8.17
N GLY A 54 -9.33 9.85 7.25
CA GLY A 54 -10.09 9.10 6.25
C GLY A 54 -10.37 9.90 4.98
N ASP A 55 -9.77 11.08 4.81
CA ASP A 55 -9.92 11.86 3.59
C ASP A 55 -9.16 11.17 2.44
N SER A 56 -9.78 11.15 1.26
CA SER A 56 -9.20 10.51 0.09
C SER A 56 -8.37 11.49 -0.75
N HIS A 57 -7.15 11.09 -1.07
CA HIS A 57 -6.19 11.88 -1.83
C HIS A 57 -5.68 11.08 -3.04
N SER A 58 -5.59 11.70 -4.21
CA SER A 58 -5.02 11.05 -5.38
C SER A 58 -3.50 11.20 -5.40
N ARG A 59 -2.79 10.12 -5.75
CA ARG A 59 -1.35 10.14 -6.03
C ARG A 59 -1.09 9.40 -7.33
N ILE A 60 -0.28 9.98 -8.20
CA ILE A 60 -0.02 9.45 -9.53
C ILE A 60 1.44 9.07 -9.68
N SER A 61 1.72 8.05 -10.49
CA SER A 61 3.09 7.63 -10.80
C SER A 61 3.92 7.31 -9.55
N VAL A 62 3.31 6.69 -8.55
CA VAL A 62 3.97 6.29 -7.29
C VAL A 62 4.81 5.04 -7.52
N PRO A 63 6.10 5.01 -7.12
CA PRO A 63 6.91 3.80 -7.15
C PRO A 63 6.33 2.72 -6.24
N LEU A 64 6.16 1.50 -6.75
CA LEU A 64 5.78 0.33 -5.95
C LEU A 64 7.03 -0.50 -5.61
N ILE A 65 7.49 -0.38 -4.37
CA ILE A 65 8.65 -1.10 -3.85
C ILE A 65 8.26 -2.56 -3.59
N GLN A 66 9.05 -3.45 -4.18
CA GLN A 66 8.84 -4.89 -4.07
C GLN A 66 9.51 -5.43 -2.79
N PRO A 67 9.05 -6.58 -2.26
CA PRO A 67 9.66 -7.17 -1.08
C PRO A 67 11.14 -7.48 -1.31
N GLY A 68 12.00 -7.06 -0.37
CA GLY A 68 13.46 -7.24 -0.46
C GLY A 68 14.19 -6.18 -1.30
N SER A 69 13.47 -5.23 -1.92
CA SER A 69 14.09 -4.04 -2.54
C SER A 69 14.34 -2.96 -1.51
N GLU A 70 15.35 -2.11 -1.76
CA GLU A 70 15.63 -0.95 -0.91
C GLU A 70 14.52 0.10 -1.03
N ARG A 71 14.15 0.69 0.11
CA ARG A 71 13.23 1.84 0.14
C ARG A 71 13.97 3.10 -0.30
N PRO A 72 13.31 4.00 -1.08
CA PRO A 72 13.86 5.32 -1.36
C PRO A 72 14.18 6.08 -0.07
N VAL A 73 15.24 6.89 -0.10
CA VAL A 73 15.65 7.74 1.04
C VAL A 73 14.76 8.99 1.13
N ASP A 74 14.22 9.44 0.00
CA ASP A 74 13.42 10.65 -0.15
C ASP A 74 12.15 10.41 -0.98
N GLY A 75 11.24 11.39 -0.92
CA GLY A 75 10.02 11.42 -1.73
C GLY A 75 8.89 10.53 -1.21
N HIS A 76 8.13 9.94 -2.14
CA HIS A 76 6.98 9.10 -1.83
C HIS A 76 7.08 7.76 -2.54
N PHE A 77 6.59 6.72 -1.88
CA PHE A 77 6.54 5.37 -2.45
C PHE A 77 5.38 4.59 -1.83
N CYS A 78 5.08 3.43 -2.40
CA CYS A 78 4.22 2.45 -1.79
C CYS A 78 4.86 1.07 -1.75
N GLU A 79 4.38 0.22 -0.86
CA GLU A 79 4.83 -1.16 -0.73
C GLU A 79 3.67 -2.07 -0.32
N TRP A 80 3.86 -3.37 -0.52
CA TRP A 80 2.88 -4.38 -0.16
C TRP A 80 2.71 -4.48 1.35
N MET A 81 1.47 -4.70 1.79
CA MET A 81 1.21 -4.98 3.20
C MET A 81 1.86 -6.33 3.59
N PRO A 82 2.36 -6.48 4.83
CA PRO A 82 3.10 -7.69 5.24
C PRO A 82 2.38 -9.01 4.98
N TYR A 83 1.05 -9.06 5.12
CA TYR A 83 0.28 -10.29 4.87
C TYR A 83 0.24 -10.66 3.37
N GLN A 84 0.28 -9.68 2.47
CA GLN A 84 0.28 -9.92 1.03
C GLN A 84 1.61 -10.51 0.58
N VAL A 85 2.71 -10.08 1.22
CA VAL A 85 4.04 -10.64 1.01
C VAL A 85 4.09 -12.10 1.45
N LYS A 86 3.60 -12.39 2.67
CA LYS A 86 3.55 -13.75 3.23
C LYS A 86 2.75 -14.73 2.36
N LYS A 87 1.64 -14.27 1.79
CA LYS A 87 0.79 -15.08 0.91
C LYS A 87 1.50 -15.42 -0.40
N GLU A 88 2.21 -14.47 -1.00
CA GLU A 88 2.96 -14.71 -2.24
C GLU A 88 4.17 -15.63 -2.03
N THR A 89 4.84 -15.53 -0.87
CA THR A 89 6.02 -16.35 -0.55
C THR A 89 5.66 -17.77 -0.07
N GLY A 90 4.39 -18.16 -0.12
CA GLY A 90 3.96 -19.54 0.17
C GLY A 90 3.94 -19.91 1.65
N SER A 91 3.84 -18.95 2.57
CA SER A 91 3.57 -19.29 3.98
C SER A 91 2.07 -19.53 4.16
N GLU A 92 1.69 -20.77 4.48
CA GLU A 92 0.33 -21.19 4.82
C GLU A 92 -0.22 -20.30 5.94
N SER A 93 -1.07 -19.34 5.59
CA SER A 93 -1.95 -18.68 6.55
C SER A 93 -3.24 -19.49 6.55
N GLY A 94 -3.35 -20.41 7.50
CA GLY A 94 -4.55 -21.19 7.72
C GLY A 94 -5.74 -20.28 8.05
N GLU A 95 -6.70 -20.20 7.13
CA GLU A 95 -8.08 -19.97 7.50
C GLU A 95 -8.56 -21.25 8.20
N LYS A 96 -8.63 -21.23 9.53
CA LYS A 96 -9.59 -22.10 10.20
C LYS A 96 -10.96 -21.53 9.88
N GLU A 97 -11.78 -22.34 9.21
CA GLU A 97 -13.20 -22.06 8.96
C GLU A 97 -13.83 -21.46 10.22
N ALA A 98 -14.39 -20.26 10.08
CA ALA A 98 -15.23 -19.67 11.10
C ALA A 98 -16.44 -20.59 11.29
N GLY A 99 -16.42 -21.35 12.39
CA GLY A 99 -17.48 -22.29 12.72
C GLY A 99 -18.84 -21.61 12.68
N THR A 100 -19.75 -22.19 11.91
CA THR A 100 -21.19 -21.95 12.02
C THR A 100 -21.60 -22.32 13.44
N GLN A 101 -21.82 -21.34 14.30
CA GLN A 101 -22.66 -21.55 15.47
C GLN A 101 -24.11 -21.50 15.00
N GLU A 102 -24.71 -22.69 14.86
CA GLU A 102 -26.17 -22.82 14.82
C GLU A 102 -26.73 -22.37 16.18
N ILE A 103 -27.73 -21.49 16.11
CA ILE A 103 -28.59 -21.10 17.22
C ILE A 103 -29.59 -22.21 17.57
#